data_AF-A0A3G8Y7Q4-F1
#
_entry.id   AF-A0A3G8Y7Q4-F1
#
_cell.length_a   1.000
_cell.length_b   1.000
_cell.length_c   1.000
_cell.angle_alpha   90.00
_cell.angle_beta   90.00
_cell.angle_gamma   90.00
#
_symmetry.space_group_name_H-M   'P 1'
#
loop_
_entity.id
_entity.type
_entity.pdbx_description
1 polymer ?
#
loop_
_entity_poly.entity_id
_entity_poly.type
_entity_poly.pdbx_seq_one_letter_code
_entity_poly.pdbx_strand_id
1 'polypeptide(L)' 'MGPMEVILIVLVVVLLFGAKKIPEIAKGLGQGIKEFKSTSKDTTTDTTVVTPRRDSDV' A
#
# COMPACT_ATOMS: atom_id res chain seq x y z
N MET A 1 -14.01 -25.11 -11.77
CA MET A 1 -13.89 -23.66 -12.05
C MET A 1 -12.41 -23.36 -12.25
N GLY A 2 -12.02 -23.10 -13.49
CA GLY A 2 -10.61 -23.06 -13.89
C GLY A 2 -10.12 -21.65 -14.21
N PRO A 3 -8.80 -21.44 -14.26
CA PRO A 3 -8.20 -20.13 -14.56
C PRO A 3 -8.66 -19.54 -15.91
N MET A 4 -9.17 -20.36 -16.83
CA MET A 4 -9.75 -19.92 -18.11
C MET A 4 -10.98 -19.01 -17.95
N GLU A 5 -11.82 -19.24 -16.94
CA GLU A 5 -13.03 -18.44 -16.71
C GLU A 5 -12.66 -17.04 -16.22
N VAL A 6 -11.67 -16.97 -15.32
CA VAL A 6 -11.10 -15.71 -14.83
C VAL A 6 -10.44 -14.94 -15.98
N ILE A 7 -9.68 -15.61 -16.85
CA ILE A 7 -9.07 -14.99 -18.04
C ILE A 7 -10.12 -14.37 -18.97
N LEU A 8 -11.25 -15.04 -19.18
CA LEU A 8 -12.34 -14.53 -20.01
C LEU A 8 -12.97 -13.26 -19.41
N ILE A 9 -13.20 -13.26 -18.10
CA ILE A 9 -13.72 -12.08 -17.38
C ILE A 9 -12.73 -10.92 -17.48
N VAL A 10 -11.44 -11.17 -17.23
CA VAL A 10 -10.39 -10.15 -17.33
C VAL A 10 -10.31 -9.60 -18.76
N LEU A 11 -10.43 -10.46 -19.77
CA LEU A 11 -10.42 -10.04 -21.17
C LEU A 11 -11.58 -9.09 -21.49
N VAL A 12 -12.80 -9.40 -21.03
CA VAL A 12 -13.96 -8.53 -21.21
C VAL A 12 -13.77 -7.19 -20.50
N VAL A 13 -13.29 -7.19 -19.25
CA VAL A 13 -13.00 -5.97 -18.49
C VAL A 13 -11.94 -5.12 -19.20
N VAL A 14 -10.90 -5.75 -19.75
CA VAL A 14 -9.85 -5.07 -20.52
C VAL A 14 -10.38 -4.49 -21.83
N LEU A 15 -11.36 -5.12 -22.49
CA LEU A 15 -12.00 -4.55 -23.68
C LEU A 15 -12.89 -3.35 -23.35
N LEU A 16 -13.61 -3.38 -22.22
CA LEU A 16 -14.50 -2.29 -21.79
C LEU A 16 -13.73 -1.07 -21.28
N PHE A 17 -12.73 -1.28 -20.42
CA PHE A 17 -11.96 -0.21 -19.81
C PHE A 17 -10.65 0.11 -20.56
N GLY A 18 -10.18 -0.80 -21.40
CA GLY A 18 -8.88 -0.69 -22.08
C GLY A 18 -7.72 -1.18 -21.22
N ALA A 19 -6.75 -1.85 -21.85
CA ALA A 19 -5.56 -2.39 -21.17
C ALA A 19 -4.71 -1.32 -20.45
N LYS A 20 -4.85 -0.04 -20.83
CA LYS A 20 -4.14 1.09 -20.20
C LYS A 20 -4.78 1.56 -18.88
N LYS A 21 -6.09 1.34 -18.66
CA LYS A 21 -6.77 1.81 -17.45
C LYS A 21 -6.38 1.01 -16.20
N ILE A 22 -6.13 -0.30 -16.34
CA ILE A 22 -5.69 -1.14 -15.22
C ILE A 22 -4.36 -0.69 -14.61
N PRO A 23 -3.25 -0.51 -15.37
CA PRO A 23 -1.99 -0.03 -14.80
C PRO A 23 -2.06 1.43 -14.34
N GLU A 24 -2.92 2.26 -14.94
CA GLU A 24 -3.16 3.64 -14.51
C GLU A 24 -3.80 3.69 -13.11
N ILE A 25 -4.86 2.89 -12.88
CA ILE A 25 -5.51 2.77 -11.57
C ILE A 25 -4.58 2.10 -10.55
N ALA A 26 -3.86 1.04 -10.94
CA ALA A 26 -2.91 0.36 -10.06
C ALA A 26 -1.77 1.28 -9.58
N LYS A 27 -1.26 2.15 -10.46
CA LYS A 27 -0.25 3.16 -10.09
C LYS A 27 -0.82 4.17 -9.08
N GLY A 28 -2.02 4.70 -9.33
CA GLY A 28 -2.68 5.64 -8.42
C GLY A 28 -2.98 5.03 -7.04
N LEU A 29 -3.56 3.83 -7.02
CA LEU A 29 -3.82 3.09 -5.78
C LEU A 29 -2.53 2.73 -5.05
N GLY A 30 -1.49 2.30 -5.77
CA GLY A 30 -0.19 1.95 -5.18
C GLY A 30 0.50 3.15 -4.52
N GLN A 31 0.43 4.33 -5.15
CA GLN A 31 0.93 5.57 -4.56
C GLN A 31 0.13 5.95 -3.31
N GLY A 32 -1.21 5.91 -3.37
CA GLY A 32 -2.06 6.21 -2.21
C GLY A 32 -1.83 5.27 -1.02
N ILE A 33 -1.72 3.96 -1.26
CA ILE A 33 -1.41 2.98 -0.21
C ILE A 33 0.00 3.20 0.37
N LYS A 34 0.98 3.58 -0.46
CA LYS A 34 2.35 3.86 -0.02
C LYS A 34 2.39 5.08 0.89
N GLU A 35 1.74 6.17 0.49
CA GLU A 35 1.63 7.40 1.29
C GLU A 35 0.90 7.13 2.61
N PHE A 36 -0.24 6.42 2.56
CA PHE A 36 -1.01 6.03 3.74
C PHE A 36 -0.16 5.20 4.72
N LYS A 37 0.61 4.23 4.22
CA LYS A 37 1.50 3.41 5.04
C LYS A 37 2.65 4.22 5.64
N SER A 38 3.21 5.18 4.91
CA SER A 38 4.30 6.03 5.39
C SER A 38 3.84 6.89 6.57
N THR A 39 2.74 7.62 6.41
CA THR A 39 2.14 8.44 7.48
C THR A 39 1.74 7.61 8.70
N SER A 40 1.21 6.40 8.48
CA SER A 40 0.85 5.49 9.58
C SER A 40 2.08 4.95 10.34
N LYS A 41 3.20 4.72 9.64
CA LYS A 41 4.46 4.29 10.27
C LYS A 41 5.12 5.40 11.08
N ASP A 42 5.10 6.63 10.58
CA ASP A 42 5.68 7.77 11.28
C ASP A 42 4.94 8.05 12.59
N THR A 43 3.60 7.88 12.60
CA THR A 43 2.77 7.97 13.81
C THR A 43 3.09 6.87 14.84
N THR A 44 3.54 5.69 14.40
CA THR A 44 3.85 4.56 15.29
C THR A 44 5.29 4.61 15.83
N THR A 45 6.20 5.31 15.15
CA THR A 45 7.64 5.28 15.48
C THR A 45 8.03 6.28 16.57
N ASP A 46 7.21 7.30 16.84
CA ASP A 46 7.51 8.34 17.85
C ASP A 46 7.13 7.98 19.29
N THR A 47 6.86 6.71 19.61
CA THR A 47 6.64 6.23 21.00
C THR A 47 7.78 5.31 21.48
N THR A 48 9.02 5.52 21.03
CA THR A 48 10.16 4.72 21.51
C THR A 48 11.45 5.50 21.76
N VAL A 49 11.42 6.75 22.25
CA VAL A 49 12.62 7.38 22.83
C VAL A 49 12.31 8.36 23.97
N VAL A 50 11.85 7.87 25.13
CA VAL A 50 12.08 8.58 26.41
C VAL A 50 12.36 7.55 27.53
N THR A 51 13.53 6.92 27.50
CA THR A 51 14.21 6.52 28.75
C THR A 51 15.31 7.54 28.98
N PRO A 52 15.10 8.57 29.81
CA PRO A 52 16.18 9.47 30.17
C PRO A 52 17.23 8.67 30.94
N ARG A 53 18.44 8.54 30.39
CA ARG A 53 19.64 8.28 31.20
C ARG A 53 19.74 9.43 32.20
N ARG A 54 19.25 9.22 33.41
CA ARG A 54 19.59 10.05 34.56
C ARG A 54 20.62 9.25 35.33
N ASP A 55 21.86 9.74 35.23
CA ASP A 55 22.91 9.44 36.18
C ASP A 55 22.33 9.32 37.60
N SER A 56 22.58 8.18 38.22
CA SER A 56 22.60 8.06 39.68
C SER A 56 23.95 7.43 40.05
N ASP A 57 25.02 8.12 39.62
CA ASP A 57 26.23 8.30 40.40
C ASP A 57 25.90 9.32 41.50
N VAL A 58 25.30 8.86 42.60
CA VAL A 58 25.32 9.44 43.95
C VAL A 58 24.96 8.37 44.98
#